data_AF-A0A9D7RKZ2-F1
#
_entry.id   AF-A0A9D7RKZ2-F1
#
_cell.length_a   1.000
_cell.length_b   1.000
_cell.length_c   1.000
_cell.angle_alpha   90.00
_cell.angle_beta   90.00
_cell.angle_gamma   90.00
#
_symmetry.space_group_name_H-M   'P 1'
#
loop_
_entity.id
_entity.type
_entity.pdbx_description
1 polymer ?
#
loop_
_entity_poly.entity_id
_entity_poly.type
_entity_poly.pdbx_seq_one_letter_code
_entity_poly.pdbx_strand_id
1 'polypeptide(L)'
;MIAEIAKTCAGEHGAQKHLIAEAPTGTGKSLGYLLSAYPVAKATQRKVVIATATVALQEQLMAKEIPAVLAAMGVSDRPMLAKGRQRYVCDFRLFQAPASNPDQTDLGFDDPGDDALWSTKPTADEARMVESMIAKRKAHQWTGDMDEWPEKLTPSVQEAVTCPASQCAARRCPNFSTCAFYQARGALQGQLDCGQPESAIGRYGDGAGDADLAGAQ
;
A
#
# COMPACT_ATOMS: atom_id res chain seq x y z
N MET A 1 -22.90 0.92 -20.79
CA MET A 1 -22.07 0.65 -19.60
C MET A 1 -22.27 1.71 -18.52
N ILE A 2 -21.85 2.97 -18.74
CA ILE A 2 -21.90 4.05 -17.72
C ILE A 2 -23.29 4.22 -17.10
N ALA A 3 -24.32 4.40 -17.93
CA ALA A 3 -25.70 4.61 -17.44
C ALA A 3 -26.19 3.43 -16.59
N GLU A 4 -25.95 2.20 -17.03
CA GLU A 4 -26.39 1.01 -16.30
C GLU A 4 -25.65 0.85 -14.96
N ILE A 5 -24.34 1.11 -14.91
CA ILE A 5 -23.58 1.11 -13.65
C ILE A 5 -24.16 2.16 -12.70
N ALA A 6 -24.42 3.39 -13.19
CA ALA A 6 -24.96 4.47 -12.36
C ALA A 6 -26.34 4.11 -11.77
N LYS A 7 -27.27 3.59 -12.59
CA LYS A 7 -28.59 3.14 -12.14
C LYS A 7 -28.51 2.02 -11.12
N THR A 8 -27.63 1.03 -11.32
CA THR A 8 -27.41 -0.04 -10.35
C THR A 8 -26.84 0.51 -9.04
N CYS A 9 -25.85 1.40 -9.09
CA CYS A 9 -25.29 2.04 -7.89
C CYS A 9 -26.32 2.93 -7.16
N ALA A 10 -27.22 3.57 -7.90
CA ALA A 10 -28.29 4.42 -7.35
C ALA A 10 -29.46 3.61 -6.76
N GLY A 11 -29.52 2.30 -7.04
CA GLY A 11 -30.59 1.43 -6.56
C GLY A 11 -31.89 1.50 -7.37
N GLU A 12 -31.82 2.01 -8.60
CA GLU A 12 -33.00 2.17 -9.47
C GLU A 12 -33.62 0.84 -9.91
N HIS A 13 -32.87 -0.26 -9.82
CA HIS A 13 -33.33 -1.60 -10.16
C HIS A 13 -33.99 -2.36 -8.98
N GLY A 14 -34.34 -1.66 -7.90
CA GLY A 14 -35.03 -2.22 -6.74
C GLY A 14 -34.22 -3.33 -6.06
N ALA A 15 -34.69 -4.58 -6.19
CA ALA A 15 -34.05 -5.74 -5.58
C ALA A 15 -32.73 -6.16 -6.26
N GLN A 16 -32.48 -5.75 -7.50
CA GLN A 16 -31.25 -6.11 -8.22
C GLN A 16 -30.09 -5.19 -7.83
N LYS A 17 -29.15 -5.75 -7.07
CA LYS A 17 -27.96 -5.05 -6.54
C LYS A 17 -26.67 -5.33 -7.30
N HIS A 18 -26.71 -6.19 -8.32
CA HIS A 18 -25.54 -6.66 -9.05
C HIS A 18 -25.72 -6.42 -10.54
N LEU A 19 -24.67 -5.91 -11.18
CA LEU A 19 -24.58 -5.72 -12.62
C LEU A 19 -23.37 -6.49 -13.13
N ILE A 20 -23.57 -7.26 -14.18
CA ILE A 20 -22.50 -7.90 -14.94
C ILE A 20 -22.40 -7.16 -16.27
N ALA A 21 -21.22 -6.65 -16.57
CA ALA A 21 -20.96 -5.93 -17.81
C ALA A 21 -19.65 -6.42 -18.43
N GLU A 22 -19.70 -6.82 -19.69
CA GLU A 22 -18.53 -7.17 -20.47
C GLU A 22 -18.06 -5.98 -21.31
N ALA A 23 -16.75 -5.77 -21.36
CA ALA A 23 -16.15 -4.81 -22.27
C ALA A 23 -14.78 -5.30 -22.78
N PRO A 24 -14.51 -5.19 -24.09
CA PRO A 24 -13.21 -5.46 -24.68
C PRO A 24 -12.10 -4.56 -24.10
N THR A 25 -10.83 -4.96 -24.27
CA THR A 25 -9.67 -4.11 -23.94
C THR A 25 -9.70 -2.80 -24.75
N GLY A 26 -9.14 -1.73 -24.20
CA GLY A 26 -9.08 -0.42 -24.87
C GLY A 26 -10.38 0.40 -24.90
N THR A 27 -11.51 -0.13 -24.42
CA THR A 27 -12.82 0.57 -24.45
C THR A 27 -13.05 1.56 -23.31
N GLY A 28 -12.02 1.85 -22.49
CA GLY A 28 -12.15 2.79 -21.38
C GLY A 28 -12.96 2.24 -20.20
N LYS A 29 -12.88 0.93 -19.92
CA LYS A 29 -13.57 0.27 -18.78
C LYS A 29 -13.40 1.03 -17.46
N SER A 30 -12.16 1.38 -17.14
CA SER A 30 -11.85 2.08 -15.90
C SER A 30 -12.53 3.43 -15.78
N LEU A 31 -12.44 4.23 -16.84
CA LEU A 31 -13.12 5.51 -16.93
C LEU A 31 -14.64 5.32 -16.79
N GLY A 32 -15.20 4.29 -17.44
CA GLY A 32 -16.63 3.99 -17.43
C GLY A 32 -17.18 3.72 -16.03
N TYR A 33 -16.54 2.87 -15.24
CA TYR A 33 -16.99 2.60 -13.86
C TYR A 33 -16.65 3.76 -12.90
N LEU A 34 -15.55 4.49 -13.11
CA LEU A 34 -15.18 5.62 -12.26
C LEU A 34 -16.18 6.77 -12.40
N LEU A 35 -16.48 7.17 -13.63
CA LEU A 35 -17.43 8.27 -13.91
C LEU A 35 -18.87 7.96 -13.51
N SER A 36 -19.24 6.68 -13.41
CA SER A 36 -20.59 6.28 -13.00
C SER A 36 -20.69 6.06 -11.50
N ALA A 37 -19.80 5.27 -10.90
CA ALA A 37 -19.89 4.90 -9.50
C ALA A 37 -19.53 6.04 -8.55
N TYR A 38 -18.52 6.85 -8.89
CA TYR A 38 -18.00 7.88 -7.98
C TYR A 38 -19.01 9.00 -7.70
N PRO A 39 -19.69 9.62 -8.69
CA PRO A 39 -20.68 10.65 -8.40
C PRO A 39 -21.85 10.14 -7.55
N VAL A 40 -22.32 8.92 -7.83
CA VAL A 40 -23.40 8.28 -7.07
C VAL A 40 -22.95 8.00 -5.62
N ALA A 41 -21.73 7.51 -5.44
CA ALA A 41 -21.16 7.29 -4.12
C ALA A 41 -21.02 8.60 -3.33
N LYS A 42 -20.56 9.67 -3.98
CA LYS A 42 -20.45 11.01 -3.37
C LYS A 42 -21.81 11.55 -2.94
N ALA A 43 -22.81 11.47 -3.82
CA ALA A 43 -24.18 11.90 -3.53
C ALA A 43 -24.84 11.08 -2.41
N THR A 44 -24.48 9.80 -2.28
CA THR A 44 -25.03 8.90 -1.25
C THR A 44 -24.15 8.77 0.01
N GLN A 45 -23.06 9.55 0.11
CA GLN A 45 -22.09 9.47 1.20
C GLN A 45 -21.53 8.05 1.44
N ARG A 46 -21.29 7.33 0.34
CA ARG A 46 -20.70 5.98 0.34
C ARG A 46 -19.30 5.99 -0.24
N LYS A 47 -18.53 4.93 0.05
CA LYS A 47 -17.21 4.70 -0.52
C LYS A 47 -17.31 3.81 -1.76
N VAL A 48 -16.52 4.10 -2.80
CA VAL A 48 -16.33 3.20 -3.95
C VAL A 48 -15.15 2.30 -3.67
N VAL A 49 -15.34 0.99 -3.83
CA VAL A 49 -14.26 -0.01 -3.74
C VAL A 49 -14.08 -0.64 -5.11
N ILE A 50 -12.87 -0.55 -5.65
CA ILE A 50 -12.51 -1.14 -6.95
C ILE A 50 -11.58 -2.31 -6.64
N ALA A 51 -12.00 -3.51 -7.00
CA ALA A 51 -11.18 -4.71 -6.92
C ALA A 51 -10.65 -5.08 -8.30
N THR A 52 -9.36 -5.34 -8.41
CA THR A 52 -8.71 -5.80 -9.64
C THR A 52 -7.87 -7.05 -9.38
N ALA A 53 -7.56 -7.77 -10.46
CA ALA A 53 -6.87 -9.07 -10.37
C ALA A 53 -5.40 -8.98 -9.93
N THR A 54 -4.69 -7.91 -10.28
CA THR A 54 -3.23 -7.80 -10.06
C THR A 54 -2.84 -6.46 -9.46
N VAL A 55 -1.74 -6.44 -8.72
CA VAL A 55 -1.19 -5.22 -8.10
C VAL A 55 -0.80 -4.19 -9.17
N ALA A 56 -0.20 -4.63 -10.28
CA ALA A 56 0.14 -3.73 -11.39
C ALA A 56 -1.08 -2.96 -11.94
N LEU A 57 -2.24 -3.61 -12.03
CA LEU A 57 -3.49 -2.94 -12.42
C LEU A 57 -3.98 -1.96 -11.34
N GLN A 58 -3.80 -2.28 -10.06
CA GLN A 58 -4.13 -1.35 -8.97
C GLN A 58 -3.22 -0.12 -9.01
N GLU A 59 -1.93 -0.29 -9.28
CA GLU A 59 -0.96 0.80 -9.39
C GLU A 59 -1.24 1.69 -10.60
N GLN A 60 -1.59 1.10 -11.75
CA GLN A 60 -2.04 1.87 -12.92
C GLN A 60 -3.27 2.73 -12.60
N LEU A 61 -4.25 2.15 -11.89
CA LEU A 61 -5.43 2.88 -11.44
C LEU A 61 -5.08 4.03 -10.51
N MET A 62 -4.26 3.77 -9.51
CA MET A 62 -3.88 4.74 -8.48
C MET A 62 -3.00 5.87 -9.03
N ALA A 63 -2.09 5.56 -9.96
CA ALA A 63 -1.10 6.52 -10.45
C ALA A 63 -1.62 7.41 -11.58
N LYS A 64 -2.53 6.88 -12.40
CA LYS A 64 -2.94 7.55 -13.64
C LYS A 64 -4.44 7.72 -13.75
N GLU A 65 -5.19 6.64 -13.68
CA GLU A 65 -6.60 6.65 -14.09
C GLU A 65 -7.49 7.36 -13.07
N ILE A 66 -7.37 7.04 -11.78
CA ILE A 66 -8.18 7.67 -10.73
C ILE A 66 -7.83 9.16 -10.59
N PRO A 67 -6.55 9.58 -10.49
CA PRO A 67 -6.21 11.00 -10.43
C PRO A 67 -6.71 11.78 -11.64
N ALA A 68 -6.60 11.22 -12.85
CA ALA A 68 -7.09 11.88 -14.06
C ALA A 68 -8.61 12.10 -14.03
N VAL A 69 -9.38 11.12 -13.54
CA VAL A 69 -10.84 11.22 -13.44
C VAL A 69 -11.26 12.22 -12.36
N LEU A 70 -10.62 12.17 -11.19
CA LEU A 70 -10.89 13.12 -10.10
C LEU A 70 -10.58 14.57 -10.52
N ALA A 71 -9.45 14.77 -11.21
CA ALA A 71 -9.08 16.07 -11.77
C ALA A 71 -10.10 16.56 -12.81
N ALA A 72 -10.54 15.69 -13.72
CA ALA A 72 -11.56 16.02 -14.72
C ALA A 72 -12.92 16.39 -14.09
N MET A 73 -13.25 15.84 -12.92
CA MET A 73 -14.46 16.18 -12.16
C MET A 73 -14.28 17.40 -11.24
N GLY A 74 -13.08 17.97 -11.16
CA GLY A 74 -12.77 19.08 -10.26
C GLY A 74 -12.86 18.71 -8.78
N VAL A 75 -12.54 17.45 -8.42
CA VAL A 75 -12.57 17.00 -7.03
C VAL A 75 -11.18 16.63 -6.53
N SER A 76 -10.87 17.04 -5.30
CA SER A 76 -9.60 16.80 -4.61
C SER A 76 -9.63 15.61 -3.64
N ASP A 77 -10.47 14.61 -3.91
CA ASP A 77 -10.56 13.43 -3.05
C ASP A 77 -9.27 12.60 -3.14
N ARG A 78 -8.89 11.97 -2.03
CA ARG A 78 -7.67 11.16 -1.97
C ARG A 78 -8.02 9.69 -2.20
N PRO A 79 -7.63 9.09 -3.33
CA PRO A 79 -7.78 7.64 -3.51
C PRO A 79 -6.81 6.91 -2.59
N MET A 80 -7.15 5.66 -2.26
CA MET A 80 -6.38 4.87 -1.31
C MET A 80 -6.21 3.44 -1.81
N LEU A 81 -5.04 2.86 -1.55
CA LEU A 81 -4.67 1.54 -2.02
C LEU A 81 -4.65 0.52 -0.87
N ALA A 82 -5.28 -0.63 -1.08
CA ALA A 82 -5.39 -1.68 -0.08
C ALA A 82 -4.73 -2.97 -0.56
N LYS A 83 -3.42 -3.12 -0.31
CA LYS A 83 -2.69 -4.37 -0.64
C LYS A 83 -2.87 -5.46 0.43
N GLY A 84 -2.51 -6.69 0.07
CA GLY A 84 -2.46 -7.84 0.97
C GLY A 84 -1.30 -7.74 1.95
N ARG A 85 -1.38 -8.43 3.11
CA ARG A 85 -0.35 -8.38 4.16
C ARG A 85 1.03 -8.82 3.67
N GLN A 86 1.08 -9.82 2.79
CA GLN A 86 2.31 -10.31 2.16
C GLN A 86 2.96 -9.32 1.19
N ARG A 87 2.42 -8.10 1.01
CA ARG A 87 3.06 -7.02 0.26
C ARG A 87 3.71 -5.99 1.17
N TYR A 88 3.61 -6.17 2.48
CA TYR A 88 4.22 -5.28 3.46
C TYR A 88 5.26 -6.01 4.28
N VAL A 89 6.34 -5.28 4.60
CA VAL A 89 7.36 -5.74 5.53
C VAL A 89 6.79 -5.82 6.95
N CYS A 90 7.23 -6.84 7.69
CA CYS A 90 6.97 -6.97 9.11
C CYS A 90 8.11 -6.32 9.88
N ASP A 91 7.90 -5.11 10.40
CA ASP A 91 8.93 -4.37 11.14
C ASP A 91 9.52 -5.18 12.31
N PHE A 92 8.69 -5.98 12.98
CA PHE A 92 9.15 -6.87 14.06
C PHE A 92 10.18 -7.88 13.56
N ARG A 93 9.92 -8.55 12.42
CA ARG A 93 10.89 -9.49 11.83
C ARG A 93 12.10 -8.73 11.31
N LEU A 94 11.87 -7.69 10.53
CA LEU A 94 12.93 -6.89 9.91
C LEU A 94 13.97 -6.40 10.92
N PHE A 95 13.55 -5.94 12.09
CA PHE A 95 14.47 -5.45 13.13
C PHE A 95 15.07 -6.54 14.03
N GLN A 96 14.60 -7.77 13.95
CA GLN A 96 15.23 -8.94 14.58
C GLN A 96 16.28 -9.60 13.69
N ALA A 97 16.44 -9.15 12.43
CA ALA A 97 17.53 -9.60 11.60
C ALA A 97 18.86 -9.30 12.33
N PRO A 98 19.67 -10.31 12.68
CA PRO A 98 20.98 -10.04 13.25
C PRO A 98 21.76 -9.22 12.21
N ALA A 99 22.27 -8.06 12.64
CA ALA A 99 23.25 -7.33 11.85
C ALA A 99 24.36 -8.34 11.53
N SER A 100 24.57 -8.60 10.25
CA SER A 100 25.49 -9.65 9.84
C SER A 100 26.89 -9.10 10.08
N ASN A 101 27.40 -9.19 11.30
CA ASN A 101 28.82 -9.01 11.57
C ASN A 101 29.49 -10.36 11.21
N PRO A 102 30.16 -10.48 10.06
CA PRO A 102 30.89 -11.70 9.71
C PRO A 102 32.12 -11.94 10.62
N ASP A 103 32.42 -11.02 11.55
CA ASP A 103 33.64 -11.00 12.36
C ASP A 103 33.41 -11.14 13.88
N GLN A 104 32.19 -11.51 14.31
CA GLN A 104 31.92 -11.84 15.72
C GLN A 104 31.55 -13.31 15.88
N THR A 105 32.52 -14.19 15.60
CA THR A 105 32.60 -15.50 16.23
C THR A 105 33.54 -15.39 17.43
N ASP A 106 33.12 -14.74 18.52
CA ASP A 106 33.85 -14.89 19.79
C ASP A 106 33.06 -14.44 21.03
N LEU A 107 31.91 -15.08 21.31
CA LEU A 107 31.45 -15.29 22.70
C LEU A 107 30.50 -16.49 22.73
N GLY A 108 31.02 -17.64 23.18
CA GLY A 108 30.36 -18.94 23.19
C GLY A 108 29.06 -19.01 23.99
N PHE A 109 27.94 -18.82 23.30
CA PHE A 109 26.65 -19.37 23.69
C PHE A 109 26.09 -20.18 22.51
N ASP A 110 26.35 -21.49 22.52
CA ASP A 110 25.66 -22.50 21.72
C ASP A 110 24.21 -22.65 22.24
N ASP A 111 23.36 -21.66 21.95
CA ASP A 111 21.92 -21.83 22.01
C ASP A 111 21.38 -21.71 20.58
N PRO A 112 20.97 -22.80 19.91
CA PRO A 112 20.28 -22.73 18.63
C PRO A 112 18.85 -22.30 18.89
N GLY A 113 18.68 -21.07 19.36
CA GLY A 113 17.38 -20.44 19.54
C GLY A 113 16.73 -20.17 18.19
N ASP A 114 15.44 -20.48 18.09
CA ASP A 114 14.46 -20.28 17.02
C ASP A 114 14.37 -18.83 16.43
N ASP A 115 15.36 -17.96 16.66
CA ASP A 115 15.39 -16.53 16.33
C ASP A 115 16.13 -16.21 15.02
N ALA A 116 16.38 -17.21 14.18
CA ALA A 116 16.93 -16.97 12.85
C ALA A 116 15.83 -16.38 11.94
N LEU A 117 15.98 -15.11 11.54
CA LEU A 117 15.19 -14.48 10.47
C LEU A 117 15.15 -15.34 9.18
N TRP A 118 16.13 -16.21 9.00
CA TRP A 118 16.33 -17.00 7.80
C TRP A 118 16.22 -18.50 8.08
N SER A 119 15.39 -19.19 7.30
CA SER A 119 15.33 -20.66 7.28
C SER A 119 16.63 -21.30 6.73
N THR A 120 17.40 -20.55 5.94
CA THR A 120 18.70 -20.95 5.38
C THR A 120 19.67 -19.80 5.47
N LYS A 121 20.97 -20.06 5.65
CA LYS A 121 22.00 -19.00 5.75
C LYS A 121 21.89 -18.04 4.55
N PRO A 122 21.68 -16.73 4.77
CA PRO A 122 21.54 -15.76 3.70
C PRO A 122 22.85 -15.60 2.93
N THR A 123 22.72 -15.24 1.65
CA THR A 123 23.87 -14.75 0.89
C THR A 123 24.29 -13.35 1.37
N ALA A 124 25.53 -12.96 1.10
CA ALA A 124 26.03 -11.62 1.47
C ALA A 124 25.19 -10.50 0.81
N ASP A 125 24.65 -10.74 -0.38
CA ASP A 125 23.76 -9.81 -1.08
C ASP A 125 22.42 -9.64 -0.37
N GLU A 126 21.80 -10.76 0.05
CA GLU A 126 20.53 -10.73 0.77
C GLU A 126 20.66 -10.07 2.14
N ALA A 127 21.75 -10.32 2.85
CA ALA A 127 22.05 -9.65 4.11
C ALA A 127 22.18 -8.13 3.92
N ARG A 128 22.97 -7.69 2.93
CA ARG A 128 23.11 -6.26 2.59
C ARG A 128 21.78 -5.62 2.19
N MET A 129 20.92 -6.35 1.47
CA MET A 129 19.61 -5.87 1.08
C MET A 129 18.70 -5.63 2.30
N VAL A 130 18.66 -6.58 3.24
CA VAL A 130 17.88 -6.45 4.47
C VAL A 130 18.40 -5.31 5.36
N GLU A 131 19.72 -5.14 5.46
CA GLU A 131 20.32 -4.00 6.16
C GLU A 131 19.93 -2.66 5.55
N SER A 132 19.93 -2.56 4.22
CA SER A 132 19.43 -1.38 3.48
C SER A 132 17.94 -1.12 3.76
N MET A 133 17.11 -2.17 3.82
CA MET A 133 15.70 -2.05 4.18
C MET A 133 15.52 -1.52 5.61
N ILE A 134 16.27 -2.05 6.57
CA ILE A 134 16.26 -1.58 7.97
C ILE A 134 16.62 -0.09 8.03
N ALA A 135 17.70 0.31 7.36
CA ALA A 135 18.16 1.69 7.34
C ALA A 135 17.10 2.64 6.75
N LYS A 136 16.54 2.30 5.58
CA LYS A 136 15.49 3.11 4.95
C LYS A 136 14.20 3.15 5.75
N ARG A 137 13.84 2.04 6.41
CA ARG A 137 12.65 1.98 7.27
C ARG A 137 12.80 2.86 8.51
N LYS A 138 13.95 2.80 9.19
CA LYS A 138 14.27 3.66 10.35
C LYS A 138 14.35 5.14 9.96
N ALA A 139 14.85 5.44 8.75
CA ALA A 139 14.91 6.81 8.23
C ALA A 139 13.56 7.33 7.69
N HIS A 140 12.48 6.55 7.75
CA HIS A 140 11.17 6.87 7.16
C HIS A 140 11.21 7.19 5.66
N GLN A 141 12.21 6.67 4.95
CA GLN A 141 12.38 6.85 3.51
C GLN A 141 11.64 5.78 2.69
N TRP A 142 11.09 4.77 3.36
CA TRP A 142 10.33 3.69 2.76
C TRP A 142 9.10 3.33 3.60
N THR A 143 7.96 3.22 2.92
CA THR A 143 6.65 2.93 3.55
C THR A 143 6.55 1.52 4.11
N GLY A 144 7.45 0.62 3.70
CA GLY A 144 7.39 -0.80 3.98
C GLY A 144 6.55 -1.59 2.97
N ASP A 145 6.04 -0.95 1.92
CA ASP A 145 5.46 -1.63 0.76
C ASP A 145 6.57 -2.24 -0.10
N MET A 146 6.57 -3.56 -0.25
CA MET A 146 7.59 -4.30 -0.98
C MET A 146 7.59 -4.02 -2.48
N ASP A 147 6.47 -3.56 -3.05
CA ASP A 147 6.40 -3.21 -4.48
C ASP A 147 7.11 -1.87 -4.77
N GLU A 148 7.29 -1.02 -3.75
CA GLU A 148 8.08 0.22 -3.87
C GLU A 148 9.59 -0.02 -3.83
N TRP A 149 10.02 -1.23 -3.48
CA TRP A 149 11.44 -1.55 -3.40
C TRP A 149 12.06 -1.69 -4.81
N PRO A 150 13.18 -1.00 -5.11
CA PRO A 150 13.71 -0.92 -6.48
C PRO A 150 14.34 -2.23 -6.97
N GLU A 151 14.82 -3.07 -6.06
CA GLU A 151 15.50 -4.32 -6.39
C GLU A 151 14.52 -5.50 -6.33
N LYS A 152 14.77 -6.50 -7.18
CA LYS A 152 13.95 -7.72 -7.17
C LYS A 152 14.26 -8.53 -5.92
N LEU A 153 13.25 -8.72 -5.07
CA LEU A 153 13.38 -9.53 -3.86
C LEU A 153 13.43 -11.02 -4.21
N THR A 154 14.34 -11.75 -3.57
CA THR A 154 14.35 -13.21 -3.61
C THR A 154 13.21 -13.76 -2.73
N PRO A 155 12.66 -14.96 -3.03
CA PRO A 155 11.65 -15.58 -2.17
C PRO A 155 12.10 -15.72 -0.72
N SER A 156 13.39 -16.03 -0.51
CA SER A 156 14.00 -16.15 0.82
C SER A 156 13.96 -14.83 1.60
N VAL A 157 14.32 -13.71 0.97
CA VAL A 157 14.19 -12.37 1.58
C VAL A 157 12.73 -12.06 1.89
N GLN A 158 11.81 -12.29 0.95
CA GLN A 158 10.38 -12.02 1.16
C GLN A 158 9.81 -12.81 2.35
N GLU A 159 10.13 -14.09 2.45
CA GLU A 159 9.69 -14.94 3.56
C GLU A 159 10.24 -14.46 4.91
N ALA A 160 11.52 -14.09 4.92
CA ALA A 160 12.22 -13.59 6.11
C ALA A 160 11.64 -12.27 6.61
N VAL A 161 11.34 -11.33 5.71
CA VAL A 161 10.93 -9.96 6.08
C VAL A 161 9.41 -9.77 6.15
N THR A 162 8.60 -10.70 5.66
CA THR A 162 7.12 -10.63 5.78
C THR A 162 6.57 -11.55 6.86
N CYS A 163 5.33 -11.31 7.28
CA CYS A 163 4.64 -12.16 8.25
C CYS A 163 3.24 -12.53 7.73
N PRO A 164 2.91 -13.82 7.58
CA PRO A 164 1.55 -14.27 7.28
C PRO A 164 0.55 -13.83 8.35
N ALA A 165 -0.74 -13.82 7.98
CA ALA A 165 -1.81 -13.46 8.92
C ALA A 165 -1.89 -14.39 10.13
N SER A 166 -1.60 -15.68 9.95
CA SER A 166 -1.64 -16.71 11.00
C SER A 166 -0.57 -16.53 12.08
N GLN A 167 0.55 -15.89 11.75
CA GLN A 167 1.69 -15.71 12.66
C GLN A 167 1.78 -14.28 13.22
N CYS A 168 0.83 -13.40 12.85
CA CYS A 168 0.83 -12.01 13.26
C CYS A 168 0.21 -11.82 14.65
N ALA A 169 0.96 -11.25 15.59
CA ALA A 169 0.47 -10.89 16.92
C ALA A 169 -0.54 -9.72 16.94
N ALA A 170 -0.79 -9.09 15.78
CA ALA A 170 -1.71 -7.97 15.60
C ALA A 170 -1.48 -6.87 16.68
N ARG A 171 -2.52 -6.51 17.44
CA ARG A 171 -2.45 -5.47 18.49
C ARG A 171 -1.49 -5.78 19.64
N ARG A 172 -1.08 -7.04 19.81
CA ARG A 172 -0.09 -7.44 20.82
C ARG A 172 1.35 -7.33 20.33
N CYS A 173 1.56 -6.99 19.06
CA CYS A 173 2.89 -6.81 18.50
C CYS A 173 3.57 -5.57 19.11
N PRO A 174 4.84 -5.68 19.60
CA PRO A 174 5.59 -4.52 20.08
C PRO A 174 5.72 -3.39 19.04
N ASN A 175 5.78 -3.75 17.76
CA ASN A 175 5.89 -2.81 16.63
C ASN A 175 4.55 -2.50 15.97
N PHE A 176 3.41 -2.65 16.66
CA PHE A 176 2.09 -2.39 16.07
C PHE A 176 1.94 -0.95 15.56
N SER A 177 2.44 0.05 16.30
CA SER A 177 2.35 1.47 15.96
C SER A 177 3.13 1.85 14.70
N THR A 178 4.26 1.18 14.46
CA THR A 178 5.10 1.42 13.28
C THR A 178 4.77 0.47 12.13
N CYS A 179 3.89 -0.52 12.31
CA CYS A 179 3.65 -1.59 11.35
C CYS A 179 3.13 -1.06 10.01
N ALA A 180 3.92 -1.24 8.94
CA ALA A 180 3.58 -0.81 7.57
C ALA A 180 2.17 -1.22 7.12
N PHE A 181 1.80 -2.49 7.35
CA PHE A 181 0.46 -2.99 7.00
C PHE A 181 -0.67 -2.27 7.74
N TYR A 182 -0.52 -2.03 9.04
CA TYR A 182 -1.55 -1.38 9.83
C TYR A 182 -1.60 0.12 9.59
N GLN A 183 -0.47 0.77 9.29
CA GLN A 183 -0.43 2.16 8.84
C GLN A 183 -1.21 2.33 7.52
N ALA A 184 -0.95 1.48 6.52
CA ALA A 184 -1.67 1.50 5.26
C ALA A 184 -3.18 1.23 5.42
N ARG A 185 -3.56 0.32 6.35
CA ARG A 185 -4.97 0.01 6.65
C ARG A 185 -5.66 1.08 7.48
N GLY A 186 -4.96 1.71 8.41
CA GLY A 186 -5.48 2.80 9.24
C GLY A 186 -5.91 4.00 8.41
N ALA A 187 -5.13 4.31 7.38
CA ALA A 187 -5.48 5.33 6.42
C ALA A 187 -6.86 5.09 5.78
N LEU A 188 -7.23 3.84 5.44
CA LEU A 188 -8.50 3.49 4.78
C LEU A 188 -9.74 3.66 5.68
N GLN A 189 -9.55 3.49 6.99
CA GLN A 189 -10.63 3.50 7.97
C GLN A 189 -10.97 4.90 8.47
N GLY A 190 -10.22 5.94 8.07
CA GLY A 190 -10.42 7.33 8.52
C GLY A 190 -10.21 7.53 10.03
N GLN A 191 -9.76 6.49 10.73
CA GLN A 191 -9.66 6.45 12.18
C GLN A 191 -8.86 5.21 12.60
N LEU A 192 -7.54 5.36 12.71
CA LEU A 192 -6.75 4.57 13.63
C LEU A 192 -5.75 5.53 14.25
N ASP A 193 -6.08 5.92 15.47
CA ASP A 193 -5.31 6.74 16.41
C ASP A 193 -3.97 6.04 16.71
N CYS A 194 -3.05 6.14 15.77
CA CYS A 194 -1.63 5.92 15.99
C CYS A 194 -1.01 7.29 15.80
N GLY A 195 -0.59 7.93 16.89
CA GLY A 195 -0.05 9.28 16.94
C GLY A 195 1.12 9.50 15.98
N GLN A 196 0.80 9.74 14.72
CA GLN A 196 1.71 10.18 13.69
C GLN A 196 1.36 11.65 13.44
N PRO A 197 2.36 12.55 13.36
CA PRO A 197 2.12 13.90 12.85
C PRO A 197 1.50 13.80 11.45
N GLU A 198 0.66 14.76 11.08
CA GLU A 198 -0.13 14.86 9.83
C GLU A 198 0.69 14.75 8.51
N SER A 199 1.99 14.44 8.57
CA SER A 199 2.92 14.30 7.45
C SER A 199 3.17 12.85 7.00
N ALA A 200 2.51 11.84 7.57
CA ALA A 200 2.76 10.44 7.19
C ALA A 200 2.00 10.01 5.90
N ILE A 201 2.65 10.30 4.77
CA ILE A 201 2.68 9.50 3.54
C ILE A 201 1.38 9.50 2.71
N GLY A 202 1.08 10.67 2.17
CA GLY A 202 0.64 10.78 0.78
C GLY A 202 1.77 11.38 -0.04
N ARG A 203 2.70 10.55 -0.55
CA ARG A 203 3.63 11.02 -1.59
C ARG A 203 2.97 10.88 -2.94
N TYR A 204 2.50 11.99 -3.49
CA TYR A 204 2.39 12.20 -4.93
C TYR A 204 2.89 13.62 -5.24
N GLY A 205 4.06 13.68 -5.89
CA GLY A 205 4.58 14.82 -6.65
C GLY A 205 4.81 16.12 -5.89
N ASP A 206 6.08 16.39 -5.54
CA ASP A 206 6.60 17.75 -5.51
C ASP A 206 6.47 18.34 -6.94
N GLY A 207 5.36 19.00 -7.21
CA GLY A 207 5.23 19.98 -8.28
C GLY A 207 5.41 21.35 -7.66
N ALA A 208 6.66 21.78 -7.52
CA ALA A 208 6.97 23.18 -7.25
C ALA A 208 6.40 24.03 -8.39
N GLY A 209 5.35 24.78 -8.07
CA GLY A 209 4.73 25.78 -8.92
C GLY A 209 4.40 26.98 -8.06
N ASP A 210 5.44 27.63 -7.52
CA ASP A 210 5.32 28.96 -6.93
C ASP A 210 5.62 30.03 -7.98
N ALA A 211 4.76 31.05 -7.98
CA ALA A 211 4.92 32.39 -8.54
C ALA A 211 4.94 32.56 -10.07
N ASP A 212 3.82 33.05 -10.62
CA ASP A 212 3.76 34.48 -10.97
C ASP A 212 2.30 34.93 -11.18
N LEU A 213 1.74 35.52 -10.12
CA LEU A 213 0.61 36.45 -10.18
C LEU A 213 1.20 37.87 -10.21
N ALA A 214 1.33 38.44 -11.40
CA ALA A 214 1.59 39.86 -11.58
C ALA A 214 0.44 40.50 -12.36
N GLY A 215 -0.39 41.23 -11.61
CA GLY A 215 -1.17 42.42 -11.99
C GLY A 215 -1.79 42.53 -13.39
N ALA A 216 -3.12 42.52 -13.44
CA ALA A 216 -3.89 43.33 -14.38
C ALA A 216 -5.06 43.97 -13.61
N GLN A 217 -4.86 45.24 -13.25
CA GLN A 217 -5.92 46.24 -13.19
C GLN A 217 -6.08 46.84 -14.58
#